data_AF-A0A955EN22-F1
#
_entry.id   AF-A0A955EN22-F1
#
_cell.length_a   1.000
_cell.length_b   1.000
_cell.length_c   1.000
_cell.angle_alpha   90.00
_cell.angle_beta   90.00
_cell.angle_gamma   90.00
#
_symmetry.space_group_name_H-M   'P 1'
#
loop_
_entity.id
_entity.type
_entity.pdbx_description
1 polymer ?
#
loop_
_entity_poly.entity_id
_entity_poly.type
_entity_poly.pdbx_seq_one_letter_code
_entity_poly.pdbx_strand_id
1 'polypeptide(L)'
;MYKYLIIEGLGWLFIIIVIVIVALKSGLVNKLLKFFKRKKVFKTIAVLGVLVLGVGMVLYGRTSYPVHFAMPATMHSVASDHNPPSLPLLSLWRFLTESRKFEFVKDVGADPNKVPSPINRTEPKTVELALTTKEVIAEV
;
A
#
# COMPACT_ATOMS: atom_id res chain seq x y z
N MET A 1 -0.37 -14.10 3.59
CA MET A 1 -1.53 -13.26 3.20
C MET A 1 -2.56 -13.09 4.32
N TYR A 2 -2.95 -14.09 5.13
CA TYR A 2 -4.05 -13.90 6.10
C TYR A 2 -3.70 -13.21 7.44
N LYS A 3 -2.42 -13.03 7.75
CA LYS A 3 -1.98 -12.49 9.05
C LYS A 3 -2.47 -11.05 9.30
N TYR A 4 -2.54 -10.21 8.25
CA TYR A 4 -3.01 -8.82 8.38
C TYR A 4 -4.53 -8.74 8.60
N LEU A 5 -5.32 -9.58 7.92
CA LEU A 5 -6.77 -9.68 8.13
C LEU A 5 -7.10 -10.11 9.55
N ILE A 6 -6.29 -11.00 10.13
CA ILE A 6 -6.45 -11.45 11.52
C ILE A 6 -6.19 -10.30 12.50
N ILE A 7 -5.13 -9.49 12.28
CA ILE A 7 -4.81 -8.34 13.13
C ILE A 7 -5.86 -7.23 12.99
N GLU A 8 -6.32 -6.92 11.77
CA GLU A 8 -7.37 -5.93 11.54
C GLU A 8 -8.71 -6.39 12.15
N GLY A 9 -9.07 -7.67 11.98
CA GLY A 9 -10.27 -8.26 12.57
C GLY A 9 -10.26 -8.21 14.10
N LEU A 10 -9.11 -8.51 14.72
CA LEU A 10 -8.94 -8.38 16.17
C LEU A 10 -9.07 -6.91 16.62
N GLY A 11 -8.51 -5.96 15.87
CA GLY A 11 -8.63 -4.52 16.16
C GLY A 11 -10.09 -4.03 16.15
N TRP A 12 -10.86 -4.42 15.13
CA TRP A 12 -12.30 -4.13 15.07
C TRP A 12 -13.08 -4.75 16.22
N LEU A 13 -12.76 -5.99 16.58
CA LEU A 13 -13.40 -6.71 17.68
C LEU A 13 -13.18 -5.99 19.02
N PHE A 14 -11.96 -5.49 19.29
CA PHE A 14 -11.68 -4.67 20.48
C PHE A 14 -12.49 -3.36 20.51
N ILE A 15 -12.59 -2.66 19.39
CA ILE A 15 -13.36 -1.40 19.29
C ILE A 15 -14.85 -1.66 19.55
N ILE A 16 -15.43 -2.69 18.94
CA ILE A 16 -16.84 -3.05 19.11
C ILE A 16 -17.13 -3.43 20.57
N ILE A 17 -16.28 -4.24 21.20
CA ILE A 17 -16.43 -4.62 22.61
C ILE A 17 -16.43 -3.39 23.52
N VAL A 18 -15.53 -2.44 23.28
CA VAL A 18 -15.47 -1.19 24.05
C VAL A 18 -16.76 -0.37 23.88
N ILE A 19 -17.24 -0.22 22.65
CA ILE A 19 -18.49 0.50 22.35
C ILE A 19 -19.68 -0.15 23.06
N VAL A 20 -19.79 -1.48 22.99
CA VAL A 20 -20.87 -2.24 23.65
C VAL A 20 -20.81 -2.08 25.17
N ILE A 21 -19.63 -2.19 25.78
CA ILE A 21 -19.46 -2.02 27.24
C ILE A 21 -19.84 -0.59 27.66
N VAL A 22 -19.44 0.43 26.89
CA VAL A 22 -19.81 1.83 27.14
C VAL A 22 -21.31 2.04 26.96
N ALA A 23 -21.92 1.48 25.93
CA ALA A 23 -23.36 1.58 25.69
C ALA A 23 -24.16 0.95 26.84
N LEU A 24 -23.81 -0.27 27.26
CA LEU A 24 -24.44 -0.99 28.36
C LEU A 24 -24.26 -0.27 29.72
N LYS A 25 -23.08 0.30 30.00
CA LYS A 25 -22.82 1.01 31.27
C LYS A 25 -23.33 2.44 31.30
N SER A 26 -23.52 3.09 30.16
CA SER A 26 -23.80 4.53 30.13
C SER A 26 -25.26 4.88 30.36
N GLY A 27 -26.23 4.00 30.05
CA GLY A 27 -27.64 4.40 30.06
C GLY A 27 -27.80 5.71 29.28
N LEU A 28 -27.49 5.62 27.97
CA LEU A 28 -27.05 6.67 27.03
C LEU A 28 -27.82 8.01 27.02
N VAL A 29 -28.97 8.13 27.70
CA VAL A 29 -29.79 9.35 27.71
C VAL A 29 -29.48 10.30 28.88
N ASN A 30 -29.11 9.80 30.08
CA ASN A 30 -29.14 10.64 31.30
C ASN A 30 -27.77 11.08 31.86
N LYS A 31 -26.65 10.71 31.22
CA LYS A 31 -25.30 10.89 31.80
C LYS A 31 -24.30 11.67 30.95
N LEU A 32 -24.63 12.03 29.71
CA LEU A 32 -23.77 12.89 28.89
C LEU A 32 -23.51 14.24 29.57
N LEU A 33 -24.48 14.77 30.33
CA LEU A 33 -24.39 16.03 31.08
C LEU A 33 -23.65 15.98 32.43
N LYS A 34 -23.29 14.80 32.97
CA LYS A 34 -22.64 14.70 34.31
C LYS A 34 -21.15 14.35 34.26
N PHE A 35 -20.53 14.48 33.09
CA PHE A 35 -19.20 13.96 32.77
C PHE A 35 -18.01 14.67 33.48
N PHE A 36 -18.26 15.74 34.25
CA PHE A 36 -17.17 16.56 34.82
C PHE A 36 -16.86 16.36 36.31
N LYS A 37 -17.53 15.45 37.04
CA LYS A 37 -17.29 15.33 38.51
C LYS A 37 -16.98 13.92 39.04
N ARG A 38 -15.70 13.78 39.41
CA ARG A 38 -15.04 12.95 40.46
C ARG A 38 -14.79 11.44 40.23
N LYS A 39 -13.54 11.06 40.60
CA LYS A 39 -12.98 9.75 41.00
C LYS A 39 -13.10 8.54 40.05
N LYS A 40 -13.35 8.72 38.75
CA LYS A 40 -13.31 7.63 37.74
C LYS A 40 -12.22 7.75 36.66
N VAL A 41 -11.26 8.64 36.84
CA VAL A 41 -10.24 9.00 35.82
C VAL A 41 -9.47 7.78 35.30
N PHE A 42 -9.07 6.85 36.18
CA PHE A 42 -8.39 5.61 35.78
C PHE A 42 -9.23 4.70 34.86
N LYS A 43 -10.54 4.60 35.08
CA LYS A 43 -11.42 3.78 34.23
C LYS A 43 -11.58 4.42 32.84
N THR A 44 -11.64 5.74 32.79
CA THR A 44 -11.71 6.48 31.52
C THR A 44 -10.40 6.39 30.74
N ILE A 45 -9.25 6.49 31.42
CA ILE A 45 -7.92 6.32 30.83
C ILE A 45 -7.74 4.90 30.27
N ALA A 46 -8.16 3.87 31.01
CA ALA A 46 -8.06 2.48 30.55
C ALA A 46 -8.89 2.23 29.29
N VAL A 47 -10.12 2.75 29.24
CA VAL A 47 -10.99 2.64 28.06
C VAL A 47 -10.38 3.38 26.86
N LEU A 48 -9.86 4.58 27.08
CA LEU A 48 -9.19 5.36 26.03
C LEU A 48 -7.93 4.64 25.53
N GLY A 49 -7.14 4.05 26.42
CA GLY A 49 -5.94 3.28 26.08
C GLY A 49 -6.24 2.06 25.22
N VAL A 50 -7.29 1.30 25.54
CA VAL A 50 -7.73 0.15 24.71
C VAL A 50 -8.23 0.63 23.35
N LEU A 51 -8.90 1.78 23.28
CA LEU A 51 -9.39 2.35 22.02
C LEU A 51 -8.22 2.81 21.13
N VAL A 52 -7.22 3.48 21.70
CA VAL A 52 -5.98 3.89 21.01
C VAL A 52 -5.21 2.66 20.53
N LEU A 53 -5.09 1.61 21.36
CA LEU A 53 -4.48 0.34 20.96
C LEU A 53 -5.22 -0.34 19.80
N GLY A 54 -6.56 -0.39 19.85
CA GLY A 54 -7.38 -0.96 18.79
C GLY A 54 -7.25 -0.21 17.46
N VAL A 55 -7.29 1.12 17.50
CA VAL A 55 -7.06 1.96 16.32
C VAL A 55 -5.63 1.76 15.78
N GLY A 56 -4.63 1.69 16.67
CA GLY A 56 -3.25 1.41 16.30
C GLY A 56 -3.08 0.05 15.61
N MET A 57 -3.76 -0.99 16.10
CA MET A 57 -3.74 -2.32 15.46
C MET A 57 -4.41 -2.32 14.08
N VAL A 58 -5.52 -1.60 13.89
CA VAL A 58 -6.17 -1.47 12.57
C VAL A 58 -5.27 -0.73 11.59
N LEU A 59 -4.64 0.37 12.02
CA LEU A 59 -3.68 1.10 11.19
C LEU A 59 -2.47 0.23 10.83
N TYR A 60 -1.92 -0.50 11.80
CA TYR A 60 -0.80 -1.41 11.58
C TYR A 60 -1.14 -2.57 10.62
N GLY A 61 -2.33 -3.17 10.77
CA GLY A 61 -2.82 -4.20 9.87
C GLY A 61 -2.99 -3.71 8.44
N ARG A 62 -3.38 -2.43 8.26
CA ARG A 62 -3.48 -1.78 6.95
C ARG A 62 -2.12 -1.44 6.34
N THR A 63 -1.08 -1.21 7.15
CA THR A 63 0.28 -0.87 6.70
C THR A 63 1.14 -2.06 6.27
N SER A 64 0.56 -3.17 5.77
CA SER A 64 1.39 -4.17 5.04
C SER A 64 1.95 -3.64 3.72
N TYR A 65 1.52 -2.45 3.31
CA TYR A 65 2.15 -1.67 2.26
C TYR A 65 3.06 -0.61 2.88
N PRO A 66 4.27 -0.38 2.32
CA PRO A 66 5.05 0.78 2.69
C PRO A 66 4.18 2.04 2.57
N VAL A 67 4.43 3.04 3.43
CA VAL A 67 3.74 4.33 3.36
C VAL A 67 3.89 4.86 1.94
N HIS A 68 2.78 4.94 1.22
CA HIS A 68 2.76 5.26 -0.20
C HIS A 68 1.72 6.35 -0.47
N PHE A 69 2.00 7.16 -1.48
CA PHE A 69 1.07 8.16 -1.95
C PHE A 69 0.13 7.51 -2.95
N ALA A 70 -1.16 7.45 -2.62
CA ALA A 70 -2.16 6.88 -3.52
C ALA A 70 -2.21 7.67 -4.83
N MET A 71 -2.32 6.97 -5.96
CA MET A 71 -2.62 7.63 -7.23
C MET A 71 -4.03 8.26 -7.20
N PRO A 72 -4.26 9.39 -7.92
CA PRO A 72 -5.59 9.97 -8.05
C PRO A 72 -6.60 8.97 -8.64
N ALA A 73 -7.87 9.11 -8.28
CA ALA A 73 -8.93 8.18 -8.71
C ALA A 73 -9.14 8.11 -10.25
N THR A 74 -8.69 9.12 -10.98
CA THR A 74 -8.74 9.18 -12.45
C THR A 74 -7.56 8.48 -13.12
N MET A 75 -6.57 7.99 -12.37
CA MET A 75 -5.33 7.43 -12.89
C MET A 75 -5.30 5.92 -12.66
N HIS A 76 -5.04 5.17 -13.73
CA HIS A 76 -4.97 3.71 -13.69
C HIS A 76 -3.53 3.26 -13.89
N SER A 77 -3.05 2.33 -13.05
CA SER A 77 -1.75 1.69 -13.23
C SER A 77 -1.92 0.21 -13.56
N VAL A 78 -1.20 -0.27 -14.57
CA VAL A 78 -1.02 -1.70 -14.86
C VAL A 78 0.35 -2.12 -14.34
N ALA A 79 0.41 -2.38 -13.03
CA ALA A 79 1.61 -2.84 -12.35
C ALA A 79 1.60 -4.38 -12.29
N SER A 80 2.65 -5.02 -12.82
CA SER A 80 2.80 -6.49 -12.80
C SER A 80 3.30 -7.00 -11.44
N ASP A 81 3.94 -6.13 -10.67
CA ASP A 81 4.24 -6.31 -9.27
C ASP A 81 2.96 -6.04 -8.48
N HIS A 82 2.53 -6.96 -7.61
CA HIS A 82 1.26 -6.94 -6.87
C HIS A 82 1.17 -5.79 -5.82
N ASN A 83 1.86 -4.70 -6.08
CA ASN A 83 1.93 -3.48 -5.32
C ASN A 83 0.70 -2.60 -5.61
N PRO A 84 0.29 -1.78 -4.63
CA PRO A 84 -0.84 -0.88 -4.79
C PRO A 84 -0.48 0.25 -5.77
N PRO A 85 -1.48 0.80 -6.49
CA PRO A 85 -1.28 1.93 -7.39
C PRO A 85 -0.81 3.15 -6.59
N SER A 86 0.50 3.39 -6.63
CA SER A 86 1.17 4.40 -5.83
C SER A 86 2.04 5.32 -6.68
N LEU A 87 2.08 6.61 -6.33
CA LEU A 87 2.92 7.59 -6.99
C LEU A 87 4.41 7.26 -6.71
N PRO A 88 5.24 7.09 -7.76
CA PRO A 88 6.64 6.69 -7.61
C PRO A 88 7.52 7.90 -7.27
N LEU A 89 7.27 8.57 -6.14
CA LEU A 89 7.95 9.81 -5.78
C LEU A 89 9.47 9.65 -5.65
N LEU A 90 9.93 8.52 -5.12
CA LEU A 90 11.37 8.26 -4.97
C LEU A 90 12.05 8.07 -6.34
N SER A 91 11.40 7.34 -7.25
CA SER A 91 11.88 7.14 -8.62
C SER A 91 11.88 8.46 -9.40
N LEU A 92 10.85 9.30 -9.20
CA LEU A 92 10.79 10.65 -9.77
C LEU A 92 11.94 11.51 -9.27
N TRP A 93 12.19 11.51 -7.95
CA TRP A 93 13.30 12.26 -7.37
C TRP A 93 14.64 11.80 -7.93
N ARG A 94 14.85 10.48 -8.00
CA ARG A 94 16.05 9.88 -8.62
C ARG A 94 16.18 10.28 -10.08
N PHE A 95 15.10 10.26 -10.86
CA PHE A 95 15.12 10.73 -12.24
C PHE A 95 15.50 12.21 -12.32
N LEU A 96 14.94 13.09 -11.48
CA LEU A 96 15.29 14.51 -11.49
C LEU A 96 16.77 14.75 -11.19
N THR A 97 17.33 14.06 -10.19
CA THR A 97 18.74 14.23 -9.79
C THR A 97 19.72 13.55 -10.74
N GLU A 98 19.34 12.42 -11.34
CA GLU A 98 20.20 11.62 -12.22
C GLU A 98 19.91 11.82 -13.71
N SER A 99 18.93 12.65 -14.08
CA SER A 99 18.48 12.91 -15.46
C SER A 99 19.63 13.15 -16.45
N ARG A 100 20.68 13.83 -15.99
CA ARG A 100 21.87 14.15 -16.79
C ARG A 100 22.82 12.96 -17.04
N LYS A 101 22.68 11.87 -16.28
CA LYS A 101 23.48 10.65 -16.40
C LYS A 101 22.86 9.64 -17.37
N PHE A 102 21.59 9.82 -17.74
CA PHE A 102 20.94 8.93 -18.68
C PHE A 102 21.53 9.12 -20.08
N GLU A 103 21.68 8.02 -20.80
CA GLU A 103 22.09 8.04 -22.20
C GLU A 103 20.96 8.65 -23.05
N PHE A 104 21.30 9.65 -23.86
CA PHE A 104 20.38 10.22 -24.85
C PHE A 104 20.50 9.42 -26.15
N VAL A 105 19.40 8.80 -26.57
CA VAL A 105 19.29 8.06 -27.83
C VAL A 105 18.24 8.71 -28.72
N LYS A 106 18.50 8.71 -30.03
CA LYS A 106 17.63 9.35 -31.02
C LYS A 106 16.30 8.61 -31.21
N ASP A 107 16.29 7.30 -31.02
CA ASP A 107 15.12 6.46 -31.25
C ASP A 107 15.20 5.20 -30.37
N VAL A 108 14.07 4.81 -29.79
CA VAL A 108 13.89 3.56 -29.01
C VAL A 108 12.97 2.56 -29.73
N GLY A 109 12.51 2.91 -30.92
CA GLY A 109 11.74 2.04 -31.80
C GLY A 109 12.52 0.78 -32.14
N ALA A 110 11.88 -0.37 -31.91
CA ALA A 110 12.41 -1.64 -32.37
C ALA A 110 12.15 -1.78 -33.88
N ASP A 111 13.17 -2.18 -34.64
CA ASP A 111 13.01 -2.51 -36.06
C ASP A 111 12.02 -3.69 -36.20
N PRO A 112 10.88 -3.50 -36.88
CA PRO A 112 9.87 -4.55 -37.02
C PRO A 112 10.35 -5.76 -37.82
N ASN A 113 11.42 -5.62 -38.61
CA ASN A 113 12.00 -6.71 -39.39
C ASN A 113 13.08 -7.48 -38.63
N LYS A 114 13.52 -6.99 -37.47
CA LYS A 114 14.55 -7.61 -36.63
C LYS A 114 13.97 -8.73 -35.76
N VAL A 115 13.36 -9.71 -36.42
CA VAL A 115 12.81 -10.91 -35.79
C VAL A 115 13.72 -12.12 -36.04
N PRO A 116 13.81 -13.07 -35.11
CA PRO A 116 14.56 -14.30 -35.33
C PRO A 116 14.04 -15.08 -36.54
N SER A 117 14.94 -15.79 -37.24
CA SER A 117 14.57 -16.62 -38.39
C SER A 117 13.53 -17.69 -38.02
N PRO A 118 12.68 -18.10 -38.98
CA PRO A 118 11.72 -19.18 -38.79
C PRO A 118 12.38 -20.46 -38.29
N ILE A 119 11.69 -21.16 -37.40
CA ILE A 119 12.18 -22.38 -36.78
C ILE A 119 11.84 -23.57 -37.70
N ASN A 120 12.86 -24.25 -38.21
CA ASN A 120 12.71 -25.48 -39.02
C ASN A 120 13.04 -26.77 -38.25
N ARG A 121 13.07 -26.72 -36.92
CA ARG A 121 13.44 -27.86 -36.07
C ARG A 121 12.20 -28.68 -35.68
N THR A 122 12.33 -30.00 -35.63
CA THR A 122 11.27 -30.94 -35.24
C THR A 122 11.36 -31.40 -33.78
N GLU A 123 12.50 -31.14 -33.12
CA GLU A 123 12.76 -31.57 -31.74
C GLU A 123 12.58 -30.42 -30.73
N PRO A 124 12.09 -30.72 -29.50
CA PRO A 124 11.95 -29.72 -28.45
C PRO A 124 13.31 -29.26 -27.93
N LYS A 125 13.46 -27.94 -27.75
CA LYS A 125 14.67 -27.31 -27.19
C LYS A 125 14.32 -26.10 -26.34
N THR A 126 15.02 -25.92 -25.22
CA THR A 126 14.91 -24.72 -24.37
C THR A 126 15.52 -23.52 -25.08
N VAL A 127 14.80 -22.40 -25.11
CA VAL A 127 15.29 -21.12 -25.63
C VAL A 127 15.72 -20.27 -24.45
N GLU A 128 16.96 -19.82 -24.47
CA GLU A 128 17.49 -18.89 -23.47
C GLU A 128 17.46 -17.47 -24.04
N LEU A 129 16.88 -16.55 -23.27
CA LEU A 129 16.81 -15.13 -23.61
C LEU A 129 17.62 -14.35 -22.57
N ALA A 130 18.69 -13.68 -23.02
CA ALA A 130 19.47 -12.77 -22.20
C ALA A 130 18.98 -11.34 -22.46
N LEU A 131 18.22 -10.80 -21.53
CA LEU A 131 17.71 -9.42 -21.60
C LEU A 131 18.48 -8.54 -20.62
N THR A 132 18.80 -7.32 -21.05
CA THR A 132 19.40 -6.30 -20.19
C THR A 132 18.50 -5.07 -20.20
N THR A 133 18.01 -4.70 -19.03
CA THR A 133 17.24 -3.46 -18.87
C THR A 133 18.18 -2.27 -18.94
N LYS A 134 17.83 -1.27 -19.76
CA LYS A 134 18.53 0.01 -19.82
C LYS A 134 17.53 1.14 -19.64
N GLU A 135 17.93 2.15 -18.89
CA GLU A 135 17.17 3.40 -18.74
C GLU A 135 17.81 4.45 -19.67
N VAL A 136 17.03 5.03 -20.58
CA VAL A 136 17.51 5.98 -21.59
C VAL A 136 16.51 7.11 -21.80
N ILE A 137 16.97 8.26 -22.30
CA ILE A 137 16.10 9.38 -22.71
C ILE A 137 16.06 9.41 -24.24
N ALA A 138 14.85 9.43 -24.80
CA ALA A 138 14.63 9.52 -26.23
C ALA A 138 13.54 10.53 -26.55
N GLU A 139 13.66 11.17 -27.72
CA GLU A 139 12.62 11.99 -28.32
C GLU A 139 12.08 11.20 -29.51
N VAL A 140 10.87 10.65 -29.37
CA VAL A 140 10.20 9.79 -30.37
C VAL A 140 9.11 10.56 -31.09
#